data_AF-A0A2A5HER9-F1
#
_entry.id   AF-A0A2A5HER9-F1
#
_cell.length_a   1.000
_cell.length_b   1.000
_cell.length_c   1.000
_cell.angle_alpha   90.00
_cell.angle_beta   90.00
_cell.angle_gamma   90.00
#
_symmetry.space_group_name_H-M   'P 1'
#
loop_
_entity.id
_entity.type
_entity.pdbx_description
1 polymer ?
#
loop_
_entity_poly.entity_id
_entity_poly.type
_entity_poly.pdbx_seq_one_letter_code
_entity_poly.pdbx_strand_id
1 'polypeptide(L)'
;MHHNFRILFCVIICLLIITACASNDEKVAKGSEKSVYEKAQSHMNSGNWNAAVDTLQLLEEYYPFGAYAEQAQLELIYSYYQAREFESAIAAADRFIRLHPQHRSVDYAYYMKGIASYHSDTAITKALVTDVTNRDSGTSKEAFNHFNLLIQKYPKSSYALDAQKRMIYLRNIIARYEIHVANYYFRRGAFIAAANRGRYVVENMQNTPAVPDGLAVMAQAYHLLEMPELAKSATKVLATNFPDHPALDADGNFKYTYKLKAKRTLVNYLTLGLLNKKQYVSFDTRSMYNTEFKSSRGNPALLPPPS
;
A
#
# COMPACT_ATOMS: atom_id res chain seq x y z
N MET A 1 36.98 -29.61 37.55
CA MET A 1 37.30 -30.10 36.18
C MET A 1 36.08 -30.31 35.28
N HIS A 2 34.91 -30.76 35.77
CA HIS A 2 33.73 -31.01 34.92
C HIS A 2 33.10 -29.76 34.27
N HIS A 3 33.25 -28.56 34.84
CA HIS A 3 32.65 -27.34 34.28
C HIS A 3 33.35 -26.87 33.00
N ASN A 4 34.69 -26.91 32.98
CA ASN A 4 35.49 -26.53 31.80
C ASN A 4 35.30 -27.51 30.63
N PHE A 5 35.06 -28.79 30.93
CA PHE A 5 34.79 -29.82 29.91
C PHE A 5 33.41 -29.61 29.23
N ARG A 6 32.39 -29.18 29.99
CA ARG A 6 31.06 -28.86 29.45
C ARG A 6 31.09 -27.62 28.56
N ILE A 7 31.86 -26.59 28.94
CA ILE A 7 32.02 -25.38 28.12
C ILE A 7 32.75 -25.71 26.81
N LEU A 8 33.84 -26.48 26.87
CA LEU A 8 34.57 -26.90 25.67
C LEU A 8 33.71 -27.75 24.72
N PHE A 9 32.89 -28.64 25.26
CA PHE A 9 31.96 -29.46 24.48
C PHE A 9 30.87 -28.61 23.78
N CYS A 10 30.30 -27.62 24.47
CA CYS A 10 29.34 -26.69 23.85
C CYS A 10 29.96 -25.83 22.75
N VAL A 11 31.21 -25.40 22.93
CA VAL A 11 31.94 -24.62 21.92
C VAL A 11 32.22 -25.46 20.67
N ILE A 12 32.63 -26.73 20.83
CA ILE A 12 32.85 -27.65 19.70
C ILE A 12 31.55 -27.93 18.95
N ILE A 13 30.44 -28.14 19.64
CA ILE A 13 29.13 -28.32 19.00
C ILE A 13 28.71 -27.06 18.23
N CYS A 14 28.91 -25.87 18.82
CA CYS A 14 28.61 -24.61 18.15
C CYS A 14 29.45 -24.44 16.87
N LEU A 15 30.74 -24.79 16.91
CA LEU A 15 31.63 -24.79 15.74
C LEU A 15 31.21 -25.78 14.64
N LEU A 16 30.70 -26.97 15.01
CA LEU A 16 30.21 -27.97 14.04
C LEU A 16 28.89 -27.56 13.36
N ILE A 17 28.05 -26.77 14.03
CA ILE A 17 26.79 -26.28 13.45
C ILE A 17 27.08 -25.19 12.39
N ILE A 18 28.13 -24.39 12.59
CA ILE A 18 28.49 -23.29 11.67
C ILE A 18 29.08 -23.82 10.35
N THR A 19 29.80 -24.96 10.35
CA THR A 19 30.39 -25.53 9.13
C THR A 19 29.39 -26.28 8.24
N ALA A 20 28.22 -26.66 8.76
CA ALA A 20 27.21 -27.39 8.00
C ALA A 20 26.53 -26.53 6.91
N CYS A 21 26.31 -25.24 7.17
CA CYS A 21 25.66 -24.34 6.21
C CYS A 21 26.56 -24.02 4.99
N ALA A 22 27.88 -23.87 5.18
CA ALA A 22 28.79 -23.46 4.10
C ALA A 22 29.08 -24.58 3.07
N SER A 23 28.95 -25.86 3.46
CA SER A 23 29.35 -26.99 2.60
C SER A 23 28.38 -27.28 1.43
N ASN A 24 27.14 -26.79 1.53
CA ASN A 24 26.10 -27.12 0.57
C ASN A 24 26.16 -26.23 -0.68
N ASP A 25 26.49 -24.95 -0.51
CA ASP A 25 26.55 -23.95 -1.59
C ASP A 25 27.65 -24.27 -2.60
N GLU A 26 28.81 -24.72 -2.12
CA GLU A 26 29.95 -25.10 -2.98
C GLU A 26 29.64 -26.32 -3.88
N LYS A 27 28.77 -27.23 -3.43
CA LYS A 27 28.35 -28.39 -4.24
C LYS A 27 27.34 -28.01 -5.31
N VAL A 28 26.48 -27.02 -5.06
CA VAL A 28 25.52 -26.52 -6.06
C VAL A 28 26.25 -25.73 -7.15
N ALA A 29 27.24 -24.92 -6.77
CA ALA A 29 28.04 -24.11 -7.71
C ALA A 29 28.86 -24.96 -8.72
N LYS A 30 29.16 -26.21 -8.39
CA LYS A 30 29.90 -27.16 -9.26
C LYS A 30 29.01 -28.02 -10.16
N GLY A 31 27.68 -27.83 -10.12
CA GLY A 31 26.72 -28.54 -10.97
C GLY A 31 26.75 -28.11 -12.44
N SER A 32 25.90 -28.69 -13.29
CA SER A 32 25.56 -28.10 -14.59
C SER A 32 24.47 -27.04 -14.41
N GLU A 33 24.37 -26.08 -15.34
CA GLU A 33 23.31 -25.05 -15.32
C GLU A 33 21.91 -25.68 -15.10
N LYS A 34 21.60 -26.73 -15.86
CA LYS A 34 20.35 -27.47 -15.74
C LYS A 34 20.13 -28.05 -14.33
N SER A 35 21.17 -28.60 -13.72
CA SER A 35 21.08 -29.17 -12.36
C SER A 35 20.78 -28.08 -11.32
N VAL A 36 21.42 -26.91 -11.43
CA VAL A 36 21.15 -25.77 -10.56
C VAL A 36 19.71 -25.28 -10.75
N TYR A 37 19.27 -25.15 -11.99
CA TYR A 37 17.90 -24.75 -12.30
C TYR A 37 16.85 -25.74 -11.77
N GLU A 38 17.03 -27.04 -11.99
CA GLU A 38 16.13 -28.08 -11.46
C GLU A 38 16.07 -28.07 -9.92
N LYS A 39 17.20 -27.77 -9.26
CA LYS A 39 17.23 -27.60 -7.81
C LYS A 39 16.44 -26.37 -7.36
N ALA A 40 16.59 -25.22 -8.03
CA ALA A 40 15.80 -24.03 -7.76
C ALA A 40 14.29 -24.30 -7.91
N GLN A 41 13.91 -24.99 -9.00
CA GLN A 41 12.52 -25.40 -9.25
C GLN A 41 11.99 -26.31 -8.13
N SER A 42 12.79 -27.25 -7.63
CA SER A 42 12.42 -28.09 -6.49
C SER A 42 12.16 -27.27 -5.21
N HIS A 43 13.00 -26.26 -4.94
CA HIS A 43 12.78 -25.34 -3.82
C HIS A 43 11.50 -24.51 -3.98
N MET A 44 11.22 -24.00 -5.19
CA MET A 44 9.97 -23.28 -5.48
C MET A 44 8.74 -24.18 -5.31
N ASN A 45 8.78 -25.41 -5.83
CA ASN A 45 7.68 -26.37 -5.76
C ASN A 45 7.39 -26.84 -4.34
N SER A 46 8.41 -26.89 -3.47
CA SER A 46 8.25 -27.21 -2.05
C SER A 46 7.88 -25.99 -1.19
N GLY A 47 7.79 -24.79 -1.79
CA GLY A 47 7.52 -23.54 -1.08
C GLY A 47 8.68 -23.03 -0.22
N ASN A 48 9.89 -23.59 -0.39
CA ASN A 48 11.09 -23.10 0.28
C ASN A 48 11.68 -21.91 -0.51
N TRP A 49 11.03 -20.76 -0.38
CA TRP A 49 11.32 -19.56 -1.17
C TRP A 49 12.72 -18.99 -0.91
N ASN A 50 13.22 -19.05 0.33
CA ASN A 50 14.58 -18.57 0.65
C ASN A 50 15.64 -19.42 -0.07
N ALA A 51 15.53 -20.76 0.02
CA ALA A 51 16.46 -21.64 -0.69
C ALA A 51 16.33 -21.52 -2.23
N ALA A 52 15.12 -21.22 -2.73
CA ALA A 52 14.92 -20.92 -4.15
C ALA A 52 15.65 -19.64 -4.54
N VAL A 53 15.52 -18.56 -3.77
CA VAL A 53 16.25 -17.30 -3.97
C VAL A 53 17.76 -17.54 -4.02
N ASP A 54 18.32 -18.23 -3.02
CA ASP A 54 19.76 -18.50 -2.96
C ASP A 54 20.23 -19.29 -4.19
N THR A 55 19.47 -20.31 -4.59
CA THR A 55 19.83 -21.16 -5.74
C THR A 55 19.69 -20.41 -7.07
N LEU A 56 18.68 -19.53 -7.22
CA LEU A 56 18.47 -18.72 -8.42
C LEU A 56 19.53 -17.62 -8.55
N GLN A 57 19.94 -16.98 -7.45
CA GLN A 57 21.06 -16.04 -7.44
C GLN A 57 22.36 -16.72 -7.89
N LEU A 58 22.60 -17.94 -7.39
CA LEU A 58 23.75 -18.74 -7.80
C LEU A 58 23.71 -19.05 -9.31
N LEU A 59 22.52 -19.37 -9.85
CA LEU A 59 22.37 -19.58 -11.29
C LEU A 59 22.74 -18.31 -12.08
N GLU A 60 22.27 -17.14 -11.66
CA GLU A 60 22.61 -15.87 -12.31
C GLU A 60 24.10 -15.52 -12.23
N GLU A 61 24.78 -15.87 -11.13
CA GLU A 61 26.19 -15.59 -10.93
C GLU A 61 27.08 -16.47 -11.83
N TYR A 62 26.81 -17.78 -11.85
CA TYR A 62 27.65 -18.75 -12.55
C TYR A 62 27.25 -18.95 -14.03
N TYR A 63 25.98 -18.72 -14.38
CA TYR A 63 25.42 -18.94 -15.71
C TYR A 63 24.62 -17.72 -16.23
N PRO A 64 25.18 -16.50 -16.27
CA PRO A 64 24.44 -15.27 -16.63
C PRO A 64 23.90 -15.24 -18.07
N PHE A 65 24.43 -16.09 -18.96
CA PHE A 65 24.02 -16.21 -20.36
C PHE A 65 23.55 -17.63 -20.71
N GLY A 66 23.25 -18.42 -19.70
CA GLY A 66 22.79 -19.79 -19.86
C GLY A 66 21.39 -19.89 -20.46
N ALA A 67 21.01 -21.09 -20.88
CA ALA A 67 19.70 -21.35 -21.50
C ALA A 67 18.51 -21.04 -20.57
N TYR A 68 18.72 -21.08 -19.25
CA TYR A 68 17.72 -20.82 -18.23
C TYR A 68 17.85 -19.43 -17.58
N ALA A 69 18.84 -18.62 -17.98
CA ALA A 69 19.19 -17.38 -17.27
C ALA A 69 18.02 -16.38 -17.20
N GLU A 70 17.35 -16.09 -18.32
CA GLU A 70 16.23 -15.13 -18.36
C GLU A 70 15.02 -15.65 -17.58
N GLN A 71 14.74 -16.96 -17.67
CA GLN A 71 13.65 -17.58 -16.92
C GLN A 71 13.93 -17.58 -15.41
N ALA A 72 15.16 -17.88 -15.01
CA ALA A 72 15.60 -17.84 -13.62
C ALA A 72 15.48 -16.43 -13.02
N GLN A 73 15.78 -15.38 -13.79
CA GLN A 73 15.57 -14.00 -13.35
C GLN A 73 14.09 -13.70 -13.07
N LEU A 74 13.16 -14.16 -13.93
CA LEU A 74 11.72 -14.00 -13.69
C LEU A 74 11.25 -14.76 -12.45
N GLU A 75 11.77 -15.96 -12.25
CA GLU A 75 11.47 -16.79 -11.09
C GLU A 75 12.07 -16.27 -9.80
N LEU A 76 13.21 -15.57 -9.89
CA LEU A 76 13.83 -14.90 -8.76
C LEU A 76 12.96 -13.75 -8.27
N ILE A 77 12.37 -12.95 -9.17
CA ILE A 77 11.38 -11.92 -8.81
C ILE A 77 10.22 -12.53 -8.01
N TYR A 78 9.67 -13.65 -8.50
CA TYR A 78 8.58 -14.34 -7.84
C TYR A 78 8.98 -14.94 -6.50
N SER A 79 10.16 -15.55 -6.43
CA SER A 79 10.68 -16.17 -5.21
C SER A 79 10.92 -15.13 -4.12
N TYR A 80 11.50 -13.97 -4.44
CA TYR A 80 11.60 -12.84 -3.51
C TYR A 80 10.23 -12.38 -3.00
N TYR A 81 9.26 -12.23 -3.90
CA TYR A 81 7.91 -11.84 -3.53
C TYR A 81 7.29 -12.83 -2.53
N GLN A 82 7.42 -14.13 -2.79
CA GLN A 82 6.89 -15.17 -1.91
C GLN A 82 7.65 -15.29 -0.58
N ALA A 83 8.96 -15.01 -0.60
CA ALA A 83 9.80 -14.88 0.59
C ALA A 83 9.48 -13.63 1.44
N ARG A 84 8.54 -12.77 1.00
CA ARG A 84 8.20 -11.47 1.61
C ARG A 84 9.32 -10.43 1.52
N GLU A 85 10.29 -10.64 0.63
CA GLU A 85 11.36 -9.70 0.32
C GLU A 85 10.94 -8.76 -0.81
N PHE A 86 9.96 -7.90 -0.54
CA PHE A 86 9.33 -7.08 -1.57
C PHE A 86 10.29 -6.09 -2.25
N GLU A 87 11.21 -5.48 -1.50
CA GLU A 87 12.21 -4.57 -2.08
C GLU A 87 13.18 -5.31 -3.00
N SER A 88 13.60 -6.53 -2.62
CA SER A 88 14.41 -7.41 -3.47
C SER A 88 13.67 -7.79 -4.75
N ALA A 89 12.37 -8.09 -4.65
CA ALA A 89 11.53 -8.38 -5.82
C ALA A 89 11.40 -7.18 -6.77
N ILE A 90 11.22 -5.97 -6.23
CA ILE A 90 11.17 -4.72 -7.01
C ILE A 90 12.50 -4.50 -7.73
N ALA A 91 13.63 -4.65 -7.03
CA ALA A 91 14.96 -4.46 -7.60
C ALA A 91 15.27 -5.50 -8.70
N ALA A 92 14.90 -6.76 -8.48
CA ALA A 92 15.04 -7.83 -9.48
C ALA A 92 14.18 -7.56 -10.72
N ALA A 93 12.94 -7.07 -10.53
CA ALA A 93 12.06 -6.71 -11.64
C ALA A 93 12.62 -5.53 -12.46
N ASP A 94 13.14 -4.50 -11.80
CA ASP A 94 13.79 -3.37 -12.48
C ASP A 94 15.03 -3.79 -13.27
N ARG A 95 15.82 -4.72 -12.72
CA ARG A 95 16.95 -5.31 -13.44
C ARG A 95 16.48 -6.08 -14.68
N PHE A 96 15.48 -6.95 -14.55
CA PHE A 96 14.94 -7.71 -15.67
C PHE A 96 14.42 -6.80 -16.78
N ILE A 97 13.60 -5.80 -16.43
CA ILE A 97 13.04 -4.82 -17.39
C ILE A 97 14.15 -4.09 -18.14
N ARG A 98 15.22 -3.70 -17.44
CA ARG A 98 16.35 -2.97 -18.03
C ARG A 98 17.21 -3.84 -18.94
N LEU A 99 17.46 -5.09 -18.55
CA LEU A 99 18.31 -6.00 -19.31
C LEU A 99 17.56 -6.64 -20.50
N HIS A 100 16.27 -6.91 -20.35
CA HIS A 100 15.46 -7.68 -21.30
C HIS A 100 14.17 -6.93 -21.72
N PRO A 101 14.23 -5.68 -22.21
CA PRO A 101 13.04 -4.86 -22.47
C PRO A 101 12.13 -5.42 -23.60
N GLN A 102 12.65 -6.29 -24.45
CA GLN A 102 11.91 -6.93 -25.56
C GLN A 102 11.48 -8.37 -25.22
N HIS A 103 11.75 -8.86 -24.01
CA HIS A 103 11.38 -10.22 -23.62
C HIS A 103 9.86 -10.39 -23.60
N ARG A 104 9.39 -11.57 -24.03
CA ARG A 104 7.95 -11.86 -24.16
C ARG A 104 7.16 -11.68 -22.87
N SER A 105 7.81 -11.93 -21.73
CA SER A 105 7.22 -11.83 -20.38
C SER A 105 7.68 -10.59 -19.61
N VAL A 106 8.17 -9.54 -20.27
CA VAL A 106 8.57 -8.30 -19.59
C VAL A 106 7.39 -7.62 -18.88
N ASP A 107 6.18 -7.80 -19.40
CA ASP A 107 4.93 -7.33 -18.78
C ASP A 107 4.68 -8.00 -17.42
N TYR A 108 5.05 -9.27 -17.26
CA TYR A 108 5.05 -9.95 -15.96
C TYR A 108 5.99 -9.28 -14.96
N ALA A 109 7.19 -8.87 -15.36
CA ALA A 109 8.10 -8.14 -14.47
C ALA A 109 7.53 -6.78 -14.03
N TYR A 110 6.91 -6.03 -14.95
CA TYR A 110 6.18 -4.80 -14.60
C TYR A 110 5.03 -5.06 -13.62
N TYR A 111 4.27 -6.14 -13.84
CA TYR A 111 3.19 -6.54 -12.95
C TYR A 111 3.69 -6.92 -11.55
N MET A 112 4.72 -7.77 -11.47
CA MET A 112 5.30 -8.21 -10.20
C MET A 112 5.91 -7.05 -9.42
N LYS A 113 6.48 -6.04 -10.10
CA LYS A 113 6.92 -4.80 -9.45
C LYS A 113 5.75 -4.10 -8.74
N GLY A 114 4.60 -3.99 -9.40
CA GLY A 114 3.38 -3.44 -8.79
C GLY A 114 2.86 -4.28 -7.62
N ILE A 115 2.85 -5.61 -7.77
CA ILE A 115 2.41 -6.55 -6.74
C ILE A 115 3.31 -6.49 -5.49
N ALA A 116 4.62 -6.43 -5.66
CA ALA A 116 5.57 -6.32 -4.56
C ALA A 116 5.37 -5.00 -3.79
N SER A 117 5.28 -3.86 -4.49
CA SER A 117 5.01 -2.56 -3.85
C SER A 117 3.65 -2.54 -3.14
N TYR A 118 2.63 -3.14 -3.75
CA TYR A 118 1.29 -3.27 -3.16
C TYR A 118 1.33 -4.05 -1.84
N HIS A 119 2.05 -5.18 -1.81
CA HIS A 119 2.08 -6.02 -0.63
C HIS A 119 3.00 -5.53 0.48
N SER A 120 4.08 -4.80 0.13
CA SER A 120 4.90 -4.07 1.10
C SER A 120 4.05 -3.17 2.01
N ASP A 121 3.06 -2.48 1.44
CA ASP A 121 2.08 -1.66 2.16
C ASP A 121 1.15 -2.50 3.07
N THR A 122 0.62 -3.60 2.54
CA THR A 122 -0.36 -4.43 3.26
C THR A 122 0.22 -5.28 4.40
N ALA A 123 1.49 -5.69 4.31
CA ALA A 123 2.13 -6.56 5.27
C ALA A 123 2.34 -5.86 6.62
N ILE A 124 2.76 -4.59 6.59
CA ILE A 124 2.97 -3.77 7.80
C ILE A 124 1.62 -3.42 8.45
N THR A 125 0.58 -3.19 7.64
CA THR A 125 -0.72 -2.69 8.13
C THR A 125 -1.57 -3.76 8.82
N LYS A 126 -1.58 -5.01 8.31
CA LYS A 126 -2.31 -6.11 8.95
C LYS A 126 -1.85 -6.42 10.37
N ALA A 127 -0.57 -6.18 10.68
CA ALA A 127 -0.02 -6.43 12.01
C ALA A 127 -0.53 -5.46 13.09
N LEU A 128 -1.02 -4.28 12.72
CA LEU A 128 -1.33 -3.20 13.66
C LEU A 128 -2.83 -2.93 13.90
N VAL A 129 -3.74 -3.64 13.20
CA VAL A 129 -5.21 -3.42 13.28
C VAL A 129 -5.58 -1.92 13.19
N THR A 130 -4.84 -1.16 12.39
CA THR A 130 -5.08 0.29 12.20
C THR A 130 -5.75 0.52 10.85
N ASP A 131 -6.55 1.60 10.78
CA ASP A 131 -7.15 2.05 9.53
C ASP A 131 -6.05 2.40 8.52
N VAL A 132 -5.95 1.58 7.47
CA VAL A 132 -4.94 1.72 6.39
C VAL A 132 -4.97 3.10 5.74
N THR A 133 -6.13 3.75 5.72
CA THR A 133 -6.30 5.06 5.09
C THR A 133 -5.77 6.22 5.93
N ASN A 134 -5.44 5.99 7.21
CA ASN A 134 -4.88 7.03 8.09
C ASN A 134 -3.35 7.15 8.00
N ARG A 135 -2.67 6.18 7.37
CA ARG A 135 -1.21 6.21 7.21
C ARG A 135 -0.84 6.96 5.95
N ASP A 136 0.42 7.41 5.90
CA ASP A 136 0.94 8.08 4.72
C ASP A 136 0.77 7.20 3.47
N SER A 137 0.27 7.81 2.41
CA SER A 137 -0.13 7.11 1.17
C SER A 137 1.02 6.91 0.18
N GLY A 138 2.28 7.15 0.60
CA GLY A 138 3.46 7.06 -0.25
C GLY A 138 3.59 5.70 -0.95
N THR A 139 3.57 4.62 -0.18
CA THR A 139 3.61 3.22 -0.67
C THR A 139 2.44 2.89 -1.61
N SER A 140 1.22 3.32 -1.25
CA SER A 140 0.04 3.18 -2.10
C SER A 140 0.16 3.92 -3.44
N LYS A 141 0.77 5.14 -3.44
CA LYS A 141 1.04 5.91 -4.65
C LYS A 141 2.10 5.24 -5.52
N GLU A 142 3.15 4.69 -4.92
CA GLU A 142 4.18 3.93 -5.64
C GLU A 142 3.61 2.70 -6.32
N ALA A 143 2.82 1.89 -5.59
CA ALA A 143 2.14 0.72 -6.16
C ALA A 143 1.21 1.12 -7.32
N PHE A 144 0.45 2.21 -7.15
CA PHE A 144 -0.42 2.74 -8.21
C PHE A 144 0.38 3.11 -9.45
N ASN A 145 1.52 3.79 -9.28
CA ASN A 145 2.38 4.20 -10.38
C ASN A 145 3.00 3.00 -11.11
N HIS A 146 3.41 1.95 -10.39
CA HIS A 146 3.92 0.71 -11.00
C HIS A 146 2.86 -0.01 -11.83
N PHE A 147 1.64 -0.16 -11.31
CA PHE A 147 0.54 -0.71 -12.10
C PHE A 147 0.17 0.18 -13.30
N ASN A 148 0.15 1.50 -13.10
CA ASN A 148 -0.12 2.43 -14.19
C ASN A 148 0.93 2.30 -15.32
N LEU A 149 2.20 2.09 -14.97
CA LEU A 149 3.26 1.87 -15.95
C LEU A 149 3.05 0.59 -16.77
N LEU A 150 2.61 -0.50 -16.13
CA LEU A 150 2.19 -1.73 -16.82
C LEU A 150 1.06 -1.44 -17.81
N ILE A 151 -0.01 -0.75 -17.38
CA ILE A 151 -1.17 -0.46 -18.24
C ILE A 151 -0.80 0.43 -19.41
N GLN A 152 0.06 1.43 -19.20
CA GLN A 152 0.50 2.33 -20.25
C GLN A 152 1.37 1.63 -21.30
N LYS A 153 2.26 0.74 -20.88
CA LYS A 153 3.20 0.06 -21.78
C LYS A 153 2.60 -1.22 -22.40
N TYR A 154 1.84 -1.99 -21.63
CA TYR A 154 1.30 -3.30 -22.01
C TYR A 154 -0.20 -3.39 -21.73
N PRO A 155 -1.04 -2.55 -22.37
CA PRO A 155 -2.48 -2.53 -22.12
C PRO A 155 -3.20 -3.85 -22.44
N LYS A 156 -2.59 -4.71 -23.26
CA LYS A 156 -3.12 -6.02 -23.66
C LYS A 156 -2.51 -7.20 -22.87
N SER A 157 -1.71 -6.91 -21.84
CA SER A 157 -1.14 -7.95 -20.97
C SER A 157 -2.25 -8.76 -20.31
N SER A 158 -2.00 -10.05 -20.07
CA SER A 158 -2.90 -10.90 -19.27
C SER A 158 -3.09 -10.38 -17.85
N TYR A 159 -2.15 -9.58 -17.34
CA TYR A 159 -2.18 -9.01 -15.99
C TYR A 159 -2.89 -7.65 -15.91
N ALA A 160 -3.26 -7.06 -17.06
CA ALA A 160 -3.80 -5.69 -17.10
C ALA A 160 -5.11 -5.55 -16.30
N LEU A 161 -6.00 -6.54 -16.37
CA LEU A 161 -7.28 -6.49 -15.67
C LEU A 161 -7.12 -6.51 -14.15
N ASP A 162 -6.24 -7.36 -13.63
CA ASP A 162 -5.95 -7.41 -12.19
C ASP A 162 -5.30 -6.09 -11.71
N ALA A 163 -4.30 -5.60 -12.46
CA ALA A 163 -3.65 -4.33 -12.17
C ALA A 163 -4.65 -3.16 -12.12
N GLN A 164 -5.62 -3.10 -13.04
CA GLN A 164 -6.67 -2.08 -13.02
C GLN A 164 -7.55 -2.16 -11.77
N LYS A 165 -7.95 -3.36 -11.34
CA LYS A 165 -8.71 -3.54 -10.09
C LYS A 165 -7.91 -3.04 -8.88
N ARG A 166 -6.63 -3.38 -8.80
CA ARG A 166 -5.72 -2.90 -7.74
C ARG A 166 -5.56 -1.39 -7.77
N MET A 167 -5.44 -0.79 -8.95
CA MET A 167 -5.39 0.67 -9.11
C MET A 167 -6.65 1.36 -8.60
N ILE A 168 -7.84 0.81 -8.83
CA ILE A 168 -9.10 1.36 -8.29
C ILE A 168 -9.06 1.35 -6.76
N TYR A 169 -8.69 0.22 -6.16
CA TYR A 169 -8.54 0.11 -4.71
C TYR A 169 -7.54 1.14 -4.15
N LEU A 170 -6.33 1.20 -4.72
CA LEU A 170 -5.29 2.14 -4.31
C LEU A 170 -5.75 3.61 -4.44
N ARG A 171 -6.46 3.93 -5.53
CA ARG A 171 -7.04 5.27 -5.73
C ARG A 171 -8.02 5.63 -4.62
N ASN A 172 -8.85 4.69 -4.19
CA ASN A 172 -9.80 4.89 -3.09
C ASN A 172 -9.08 5.13 -1.75
N ILE A 173 -8.00 4.38 -1.48
CA ILE A 173 -7.17 4.56 -0.29
C ILE A 173 -6.52 5.95 -0.28
N ILE A 174 -5.89 6.35 -1.38
CA ILE A 174 -5.23 7.66 -1.50
C ILE A 174 -6.25 8.78 -1.33
N ALA A 175 -7.41 8.70 -1.99
CA ALA A 175 -8.44 9.71 -1.88
C ALA A 175 -8.98 9.84 -0.44
N ARG A 176 -9.16 8.71 0.26
CA ARG A 176 -9.61 8.71 1.65
C ARG A 176 -8.58 9.32 2.60
N TYR A 177 -7.30 9.04 2.38
CA TYR A 177 -6.20 9.66 3.14
C TYR A 177 -6.25 11.19 3.06
N GLU A 178 -6.47 11.75 1.86
CA GLU A 178 -6.57 13.21 1.68
C GLU A 178 -7.73 13.82 2.49
N ILE A 179 -8.86 13.12 2.63
CA ILE A 179 -9.97 13.53 3.49
C ILE A 179 -9.58 13.49 4.97
N HIS A 180 -8.85 12.46 5.43
CA HIS A 180 -8.34 12.40 6.80
C HIS A 180 -7.39 13.56 7.12
N VAL A 181 -6.52 13.91 6.17
CA VAL A 181 -5.62 15.06 6.28
C VAL A 181 -6.43 16.38 6.29
N ALA A 182 -7.48 16.51 5.48
CA ALA A 182 -8.37 17.66 5.51
C ALA A 182 -9.05 17.82 6.88
N ASN A 183 -9.60 16.72 7.42
CA ASN A 183 -10.20 16.68 8.76
C ASN A 183 -9.19 17.08 9.85
N TYR A 184 -7.93 16.67 9.72
CA TYR A 184 -6.86 17.12 10.60
C TYR A 184 -6.61 18.63 10.49
N TYR A 185 -6.54 19.18 9.27
CA TYR A 185 -6.34 20.61 9.06
C TYR A 185 -7.49 21.47 9.58
N PHE A 186 -8.74 21.01 9.46
CA PHE A 186 -9.87 21.66 10.12
C PHE A 186 -9.62 21.80 11.61
N ARG A 187 -9.29 20.71 12.33
CA ARG A 187 -8.99 20.73 13.78
C ARG A 187 -7.88 21.72 14.15
N ARG A 188 -6.94 21.98 13.24
CA ARG A 188 -5.82 22.93 13.42
C ARG A 188 -6.17 24.37 13.01
N GLY A 189 -7.30 24.61 12.35
CA GLY A 189 -7.68 25.92 11.82
C GLY A 189 -7.01 26.28 10.49
N ALA A 190 -6.41 25.30 9.79
CA ALA A 190 -5.71 25.50 8.53
C ALA A 190 -6.66 25.31 7.33
N PHE A 191 -7.60 26.25 7.15
CA PHE A 191 -8.70 26.07 6.18
C PHE A 191 -8.26 26.06 4.72
N ILE A 192 -7.25 26.85 4.35
CA ILE A 192 -6.65 26.82 2.99
C ILE A 192 -6.09 25.43 2.69
N ALA A 193 -5.37 24.83 3.66
CA ALA A 193 -4.82 23.50 3.51
C ALA A 193 -5.92 22.44 3.41
N ALA A 194 -6.99 22.55 4.21
CA ALA A 194 -8.16 21.67 4.11
C ALA A 194 -8.84 21.79 2.73
N ALA A 195 -9.08 23.01 2.23
CA ALA A 195 -9.66 23.24 0.91
C ALA A 195 -8.84 22.60 -0.21
N ASN A 196 -7.50 22.73 -0.15
CA ASN A 196 -6.61 22.12 -1.13
C ASN A 196 -6.67 20.58 -1.14
N ARG A 197 -6.85 19.95 0.02
CA ARG A 197 -7.01 18.49 0.13
C ARG A 197 -8.33 18.02 -0.48
N GLY A 198 -9.44 18.68 -0.17
CA GLY A 198 -10.74 18.39 -0.79
C GLY A 198 -10.71 18.60 -2.31
N ARG A 199 -10.13 19.71 -2.76
CA ARG A 199 -9.95 20.02 -4.18
C ARG A 199 -9.12 18.96 -4.91
N TYR A 200 -8.03 18.50 -4.31
CA TYR A 200 -7.22 17.42 -4.90
C TYR A 200 -8.05 16.15 -5.14
N VAL A 201 -8.91 15.76 -4.19
CA VAL A 201 -9.80 14.60 -4.35
C VAL A 201 -10.78 14.81 -5.50
N VAL A 202 -11.42 15.98 -5.60
CA VAL A 202 -12.42 16.26 -6.64
C VAL A 202 -11.79 16.38 -8.03
N GLU A 203 -10.62 16.97 -8.14
CA GLU A 203 -9.93 17.19 -9.43
C GLU A 203 -9.18 15.96 -9.93
N ASN A 204 -8.55 15.18 -9.02
CA ASN A 204 -7.62 14.10 -9.41
C ASN A 204 -8.15 12.70 -9.07
N MET A 205 -9.10 12.58 -8.14
CA MET A 205 -9.62 11.30 -7.63
C MET A 205 -11.12 11.12 -7.88
N GLN A 206 -11.57 11.55 -9.07
CA GLN A 206 -12.92 11.31 -9.57
C GLN A 206 -13.30 9.81 -9.52
N ASN A 207 -14.59 9.54 -9.36
CA ASN A 207 -15.18 8.19 -9.22
C ASN A 207 -14.75 7.42 -7.95
N THR A 208 -14.03 8.04 -7.02
CA THR A 208 -13.76 7.43 -5.71
C THR A 208 -14.91 7.70 -4.73
N PRO A 209 -15.15 6.79 -3.76
CA PRO A 209 -16.10 7.01 -2.67
C PRO A 209 -15.81 8.23 -1.77
N ALA A 210 -14.65 8.87 -1.93
CA ALA A 210 -14.25 10.03 -1.14
C ALA A 210 -14.61 11.37 -1.79
N VAL A 211 -15.06 11.38 -3.05
CA VAL A 211 -15.48 12.61 -3.76
C VAL A 211 -16.57 13.39 -3.01
N PRO A 212 -17.64 12.78 -2.45
CA PRO A 212 -18.66 13.51 -1.69
C PRO A 212 -18.07 14.23 -0.47
N ASP A 213 -17.20 13.53 0.29
CA ASP A 213 -16.50 14.13 1.42
C ASP A 213 -15.54 15.25 0.97
N GLY A 214 -14.90 15.11 -0.19
CA GLY A 214 -14.04 16.14 -0.78
C GLY A 214 -14.80 17.43 -1.10
N LEU A 215 -16.00 17.31 -1.68
CA LEU A 215 -16.90 18.45 -1.93
C LEU A 215 -17.37 19.08 -0.62
N ALA A 216 -17.69 18.26 0.40
CA ALA A 216 -18.09 18.77 1.72
C ALA A 216 -16.95 19.50 2.44
N VAL A 217 -15.72 18.97 2.35
CA VAL A 217 -14.50 19.64 2.80
C VAL A 217 -14.35 20.99 2.10
N MET A 218 -14.49 21.05 0.78
CA MET A 218 -14.39 22.31 0.01
C MET A 218 -15.45 23.32 0.46
N ALA A 219 -16.72 22.92 0.52
CA ALA A 219 -17.82 23.80 0.94
C ALA A 219 -17.59 24.38 2.34
N GLN A 220 -17.23 23.53 3.30
CA GLN A 220 -16.95 23.96 4.67
C GLN A 220 -15.72 24.86 4.76
N ALA A 221 -14.64 24.55 4.04
CA ALA A 221 -13.41 25.34 4.08
C ALA A 221 -13.60 26.71 3.42
N TYR A 222 -14.25 26.78 2.26
CA TYR A 222 -14.53 28.05 1.57
C TYR A 222 -15.45 28.95 2.39
N HIS A 223 -16.43 28.39 3.10
CA HIS A 223 -17.25 29.17 4.03
C HIS A 223 -16.42 29.79 5.15
N LEU A 224 -15.50 29.03 5.76
CA LEU A 224 -14.62 29.53 6.83
C LEU A 224 -13.55 30.51 6.32
N LEU A 225 -13.30 30.54 5.02
CA LEU A 225 -12.42 31.50 4.34
C LEU A 225 -13.17 32.72 3.80
N GLU A 226 -14.47 32.85 4.09
CA GLU A 226 -15.32 33.94 3.60
C GLU A 226 -15.37 34.01 2.06
N MET A 227 -15.38 32.85 1.40
CA MET A 227 -15.49 32.68 -0.05
C MET A 227 -16.87 32.10 -0.43
N PRO A 228 -17.96 32.88 -0.37
CA PRO A 228 -19.33 32.38 -0.46
C PRO A 228 -19.65 31.75 -1.83
N GLU A 229 -19.14 32.30 -2.93
CA GLU A 229 -19.40 31.77 -4.27
C GLU A 229 -18.78 30.37 -4.47
N LEU A 230 -17.55 30.17 -3.98
CA LEU A 230 -16.90 28.87 -4.04
C LEU A 230 -17.59 27.85 -3.12
N ALA A 231 -17.99 28.27 -1.92
CA ALA A 231 -18.74 27.44 -0.98
C ALA A 231 -20.08 26.99 -1.58
N LYS A 232 -20.82 27.92 -2.19
CA LYS A 232 -22.10 27.67 -2.86
C LYS A 232 -21.94 26.75 -4.06
N SER A 233 -20.89 26.94 -4.87
CA SER A 233 -20.60 26.08 -6.01
C SER A 233 -20.32 24.63 -5.57
N ALA A 234 -19.43 24.43 -4.60
CA ALA A 234 -19.13 23.10 -4.05
C ALA A 234 -20.37 22.44 -3.44
N THR A 235 -21.18 23.21 -2.70
CA THR A 235 -22.45 22.74 -2.11
C THR A 235 -23.44 22.31 -3.19
N LYS A 236 -23.60 23.11 -4.26
CA LYS A 236 -24.49 22.78 -5.38
C LYS A 236 -24.08 21.47 -6.06
N VAL A 237 -22.80 21.27 -6.32
CA VAL A 237 -22.29 20.03 -6.90
C VAL A 237 -22.53 18.84 -5.96
N LEU A 238 -22.30 19.03 -4.66
CA LEU A 238 -22.58 18.01 -3.64
C LEU A 238 -24.07 17.64 -3.61
N ALA A 239 -24.96 18.62 -3.50
CA ALA A 239 -26.40 18.40 -3.44
C ALA A 239 -26.98 17.79 -4.73
N THR A 240 -26.42 18.17 -5.89
CA THR A 240 -26.89 17.63 -7.18
C THR A 240 -26.52 16.16 -7.36
N ASN A 241 -25.32 15.73 -6.92
CA ASN A 241 -24.82 14.38 -7.19
C ASN A 241 -24.93 13.43 -5.99
N PHE A 242 -24.98 13.97 -4.77
CA PHE A 242 -24.96 13.23 -3.50
C PHE A 242 -25.94 13.85 -2.49
N PRO A 243 -27.25 13.91 -2.81
CA PRO A 243 -28.26 14.58 -1.98
C PRO A 243 -28.35 13.98 -0.56
N ASP A 244 -28.06 12.70 -0.39
CA ASP A 244 -28.10 12.00 0.90
C ASP A 244 -26.87 12.27 1.78
N HIS A 245 -25.93 13.11 1.35
CA HIS A 245 -24.72 13.37 2.11
C HIS A 245 -25.03 14.02 3.49
N PRO A 246 -24.48 13.52 4.62
CA PRO A 246 -24.85 13.99 5.97
C PRO A 246 -24.60 15.48 6.25
N ALA A 247 -23.71 16.09 5.48
CA ALA A 247 -23.44 17.53 5.55
C ALA A 247 -24.52 18.40 4.89
N LEU A 248 -25.54 17.82 4.26
CA LEU A 248 -26.70 18.53 3.70
C LEU A 248 -27.92 18.41 4.63
N ASP A 249 -28.76 19.44 4.67
CA ASP A 249 -30.10 19.37 5.26
C ASP A 249 -31.14 18.84 4.26
N ALA A 250 -32.39 18.73 4.71
CA ALA A 250 -33.49 18.21 3.90
C ALA A 250 -33.79 19.05 2.66
N ASP A 251 -33.39 20.33 2.68
CA ASP A 251 -33.58 21.29 1.58
C ASP A 251 -32.35 21.32 0.64
N GLY A 252 -31.33 20.52 0.92
CA GLY A 252 -30.08 20.47 0.15
C GLY A 252 -29.09 21.60 0.47
N ASN A 253 -29.31 22.36 1.55
CA ASN A 253 -28.36 23.38 2.01
C ASN A 253 -27.25 22.74 2.84
N PHE A 254 -26.06 23.34 2.80
CA PHE A 254 -24.94 22.86 3.58
C PHE A 254 -25.09 23.19 5.07
N LYS A 255 -25.02 22.16 5.92
CA LYS A 255 -24.93 22.28 7.38
C LYS A 255 -23.51 22.69 7.76
N TYR A 256 -23.27 23.99 7.92
CA TYR A 256 -22.01 24.51 8.45
C TYR A 256 -21.86 24.16 9.93
N THR A 257 -21.40 22.94 10.19
CA THR A 257 -21.28 22.36 11.53
C THR A 257 -19.94 22.68 12.19
N TYR A 258 -18.95 23.16 11.42
CA TYR A 258 -17.67 23.56 11.96
C TYR A 258 -17.77 24.91 12.68
N LYS A 259 -17.92 24.88 14.01
CA LYS A 259 -17.75 26.06 14.86
C LYS A 259 -16.26 26.24 15.18
N LEU A 260 -15.66 27.36 14.74
CA LEU A 260 -14.34 27.80 15.20
C LEU A 260 -14.26 27.66 16.73
N LYS A 261 -13.22 26.97 17.22
CA LYS A 261 -12.89 26.70 18.64
C LYS A 261 -13.81 27.41 19.67
N ALA A 262 -14.81 26.69 20.20
CA ALA A 262 -15.39 27.08 21.49
C ALA A 262 -14.26 27.11 22.54
N LYS A 263 -14.24 28.14 23.41
CA LYS A 263 -13.26 28.28 24.50
C LYS A 263 -13.13 26.97 25.27
N ARG A 264 -11.89 26.55 25.56
CA ARG A 264 -11.63 25.38 26.41
C ARG A 264 -12.21 25.67 27.81
N THR A 265 -13.10 24.82 28.29
CA THR A 265 -13.64 24.89 29.66
C THR A 265 -12.57 24.45 30.68
N LEU A 266 -12.69 24.90 31.93
CA LEU A 266 -11.77 24.53 33.02
C LEU A 266 -11.63 23.00 33.17
N VAL A 267 -12.73 22.26 32.97
CA VAL A 267 -12.76 20.80 32.97
C VAL A 267 -11.83 20.20 31.89
N ASN A 268 -11.74 20.82 30.70
CA ASN A 268 -10.82 20.36 29.65
C ASN A 268 -9.34 20.57 30.03
N TYR A 269 -9.03 21.56 30.85
CA TYR A 269 -7.66 21.78 31.33
C TYR A 269 -7.31 20.79 32.45
N LEU A 270 -8.18 20.69 33.46
CA LEU A 270 -7.97 19.82 34.62
C LEU A 270 -7.93 18.33 34.27
N THR A 271 -8.61 17.94 33.19
CA THR A 271 -8.66 16.54 32.75
C THR A 271 -7.73 16.26 31.58
N LEU A 272 -6.90 17.23 31.16
CA LEU A 272 -6.11 17.16 29.92
C LEU A 272 -6.94 16.77 28.68
N GLY A 273 -8.24 17.08 28.69
CA GLY A 273 -9.19 16.72 27.63
C GLY A 273 -9.73 15.28 27.69
N LEU A 274 -9.50 14.53 28.77
CA LEU A 274 -9.97 13.14 28.93
C LEU A 274 -11.49 13.04 29.14
N LEU A 275 -12.12 13.98 29.86
CA LEU A 275 -13.55 13.87 30.22
C LEU A 275 -14.51 14.59 29.27
N ASN A 276 -14.03 15.55 28.46
CA ASN A 276 -14.89 16.30 27.53
C ASN A 276 -14.22 16.44 26.16
N LYS A 277 -14.04 15.30 25.49
CA LYS A 277 -13.49 15.21 24.14
C LYS A 277 -14.51 15.79 23.16
N LYS A 278 -14.35 17.07 22.82
CA LYS A 278 -15.22 17.76 21.86
C LYS A 278 -15.25 16.95 20.55
N GLN A 279 -16.44 16.52 20.14
CA GLN A 279 -16.63 15.78 18.90
C GLN A 279 -16.43 16.76 17.75
N TYR A 280 -15.27 16.68 17.09
CA TYR A 280 -15.02 17.44 15.88
C TYR A 280 -15.82 16.80 14.76
N VAL A 281 -16.59 17.58 14.01
CA VAL A 281 -17.20 17.06 12.80
C VAL A 281 -16.08 16.65 11.84
N SER A 282 -16.15 15.40 11.42
CA SER A 282 -15.20 14.77 10.50
C SER A 282 -16.02 14.30 9.31
N PHE A 283 -15.59 14.66 8.10
CA PHE A 283 -16.20 14.14 6.87
C PHE A 283 -15.72 12.71 6.66
N ASP A 284 -16.62 11.75 6.87
CA ASP A 284 -16.36 10.33 6.63
C ASP A 284 -17.65 9.62 6.26
N THR A 285 -17.89 9.47 4.96
CA THR A 285 -19.06 8.79 4.42
C THR A 285 -18.72 7.42 3.84
N ARG A 286 -17.65 6.77 4.31
CA ARG A 286 -17.28 5.41 3.87
C ARG A 286 -18.42 4.41 4.06
N SER A 287 -19.14 4.49 5.17
CA SER A 287 -20.31 3.64 5.43
C SER A 287 -21.45 3.83 4.43
N MET A 288 -21.44 4.91 3.64
CA MET A 288 -22.48 5.22 2.64
C MET A 288 -22.00 4.92 1.22
N TYR A 289 -20.79 5.38 0.85
CA TYR A 289 -20.33 5.37 -0.54
C TYR A 289 -19.23 4.31 -0.81
N ASN A 290 -18.64 3.69 0.21
CA ASN A 290 -17.63 2.65 0.04
C ASN A 290 -18.22 1.26 0.35
N THR A 291 -18.44 0.46 -0.70
CA THR A 291 -19.00 -0.88 -0.62
C THR A 291 -18.10 -1.86 0.12
N GLU A 292 -16.79 -1.81 -0.11
CA GLU A 292 -15.81 -2.65 0.58
C GLU A 292 -15.83 -2.38 2.09
N PHE A 293 -15.92 -1.11 2.48
CA PHE A 293 -16.02 -0.71 3.89
C PHE A 293 -17.31 -1.19 4.55
N LYS A 294 -18.45 -1.15 3.83
CA LYS A 294 -19.70 -1.76 4.31
C LYS A 294 -19.54 -3.26 4.54
N SER A 295 -18.89 -3.95 3.60
CA SER A 295 -18.67 -5.40 3.67
C SER A 295 -17.77 -5.82 4.83
N SER A 296 -16.79 -4.98 5.19
CA SER A 296 -15.84 -5.22 6.28
C SER A 296 -16.38 -4.87 7.67
N ARG A 297 -17.72 -4.83 7.82
CA ARG A 297 -18.45 -4.38 9.03
C ARG A 297 -18.01 -3.00 9.52
N GLY A 298 -17.62 -2.11 8.61
CA GLY A 298 -17.13 -0.78 8.93
C GLY A 298 -15.74 -0.75 9.58
N ASN A 299 -14.99 -1.86 9.53
CA ASN A 299 -13.60 -1.87 9.95
C ASN A 299 -12.68 -1.73 8.73
N PRO A 300 -12.02 -0.58 8.52
CA PRO A 300 -11.15 -0.36 7.38
C PRO A 300 -9.87 -1.22 7.43
N ALA A 301 -9.47 -1.72 8.59
CA ALA A 301 -8.35 -2.67 8.71
C ALA A 301 -8.69 -4.06 8.13
N LEU A 302 -9.97 -4.35 7.90
CA LEU A 302 -10.47 -5.59 7.34
C LEU A 302 -10.84 -5.47 5.85
N LEU A 303 -10.51 -4.36 5.19
CA LEU A 303 -10.72 -4.20 3.76
C LEU A 303 -9.88 -5.25 3.01
N PRO A 304 -10.51 -6.20 2.30
CA PRO A 304 -9.75 -7.18 1.53
C PRO A 304 -9.10 -6.48 0.34
N PRO A 305 -7.85 -6.84 -0.01
CA PRO A 305 -7.30 -6.44 -1.30
C PRO A 305 -8.18 -7.01 -2.41
N PRO A 306 -8.32 -6.34 -3.57
CA PRO A 306 -9.01 -6.94 -4.70
C PRO A 306 -8.35 -8.27 -5.08
N SER A 307 -9.20 -9.27 -5.32
CA SER A 307 -8.87 -10.63 -5.74
C SER A 307 -8.48 -10.70 -7.20
#